data_AF-A0A9C5Z8F3-F1
#
_entry.id   AF-A0A9C5Z8F3-F1
#
_cell.length_a   1.000
_cell.length_b   1.000
_cell.length_c   1.000
_cell.angle_alpha   90.00
_cell.angle_beta   90.00
_cell.angle_gamma   90.00
#
_symmetry.space_group_name_H-M   'P 1'
#
loop_
_entity.id
_entity.type
_entity.pdbx_description
1 polymer ?
#
loop_
_entity_poly.entity_id
_entity_poly.type
_entity_poly.pdbx_seq_one_letter_code
_entity_poly.pdbx_strand_id
1 'polypeptide(L)'
;MTALVGISLIISIWLLRIQEEDYVVFKRFVLKQRQSSSRRNFIDNRGAKFHIKQHGQYWILYNYLVAKNFYVGNESVSLSLHGEYTDLEALTALVRRWHGPISLTLFVNGDDFRRAENIILYMTKCTVFGSEILSFVTFNFMMHEDHIWSNIPKSEKDFMSRTTDCMSSPFILYNETYRRLKKLIYPSNMARNIARQTVSTYYVLSLDINYLPSAKFIENFLKMVYNLDLNNPFNTVYALTVFNAPMPKVVLPETKEELLEYYEKNKLYLSDESRRIPYIETWLKSSNELKPFSILHIRKHEPAWFPWYVSANEYEPFADDRLHHESFIDRSSHIDLLEVLGYDFAVTDNAFLLHLPSLNMKLNNSTFFQDERNVTNFTNLRHHRKLLTLRNFLMKFT
;
A
#
# COMPACT_ATOMS: atom_id res chain seq x y z
N MET A 1 9.44 8.51 51.55
CA MET A 1 9.02 8.60 50.13
C MET A 1 9.99 7.94 49.13
N THR A 2 11.08 7.30 49.57
CA THR A 2 12.08 6.67 48.66
C THR A 2 11.87 5.16 48.46
N ALA A 3 11.16 4.48 49.37
CA ALA A 3 10.88 3.04 49.24
C ALA A 3 9.74 2.68 48.26
N LEU A 4 8.73 3.54 48.13
CA LEU A 4 7.57 3.32 47.25
C LEU A 4 7.90 3.45 45.75
N VAL A 5 8.88 4.28 45.39
CA VAL A 5 9.32 4.44 43.99
C VAL A 5 10.17 3.25 43.54
N GLY A 6 10.98 2.68 44.44
CA GLY A 6 11.78 1.49 44.14
C GLY A 6 10.92 0.24 43.89
N ILE A 7 9.85 0.06 44.66
CA ILE A 7 8.93 -1.08 44.49
C ILE A 7 8.10 -0.93 43.20
N SER A 8 7.69 0.29 42.83
CA SER A 8 7.01 0.55 41.56
C SER A 8 7.91 0.26 40.35
N LEU A 9 9.19 0.61 40.39
CA LEU A 9 10.12 0.32 39.30
C LEU A 9 10.39 -1.18 39.17
N ILE A 10 10.54 -1.88 40.29
CA ILE A 10 10.78 -3.33 40.29
C ILE A 10 9.54 -4.07 39.77
N ILE A 11 8.32 -3.65 40.13
CA ILE A 11 7.07 -4.21 39.60
C ILE A 11 6.92 -3.91 38.11
N SER A 12 7.25 -2.69 37.65
CA SER A 12 7.23 -2.37 36.21
C SER A 12 8.27 -3.16 35.41
N ILE A 13 9.46 -3.38 35.96
CA ILE A 13 10.51 -4.21 35.34
C ILE A 13 10.11 -5.69 35.35
N TRP A 14 9.49 -6.19 36.42
CA TRP A 14 8.98 -7.57 36.48
C TRP A 14 7.80 -7.78 35.54
N LEU A 15 6.87 -6.83 35.44
CA LEU A 15 5.74 -6.88 34.50
C LEU A 15 6.23 -6.80 33.04
N LEU A 16 7.24 -5.97 32.74
CA LEU A 16 7.87 -5.92 31.42
C LEU A 16 8.65 -7.20 31.09
N ARG A 17 9.32 -7.80 32.07
CA ARG A 17 10.06 -9.06 31.90
C ARG A 17 9.11 -10.25 31.73
N ILE A 18 7.96 -10.25 32.41
CA ILE A 18 6.87 -11.20 32.16
C ILE A 18 6.30 -10.97 30.75
N GLN A 19 6.12 -9.72 30.31
CA GLN A 19 5.64 -9.42 28.96
C GLN A 19 6.65 -9.77 27.85
N GLU A 20 7.95 -9.63 28.09
CA GLU A 20 9.03 -10.03 27.17
C GLU A 20 9.26 -11.55 27.18
N GLU A 21 9.23 -12.21 28.34
CA GLU A 21 9.27 -13.67 28.40
C GLU A 21 8.02 -14.26 27.76
N ASP A 22 6.82 -13.70 28.00
CA ASP A 22 5.60 -14.12 27.32
C ASP A 22 5.65 -13.79 25.82
N TYR A 23 6.23 -12.65 25.39
CA TYR A 23 6.37 -12.31 23.96
C TYR A 23 7.41 -13.18 23.24
N VAL A 24 8.54 -13.49 23.88
CA VAL A 24 9.61 -14.32 23.30
C VAL A 24 9.26 -15.81 23.38
N VAL A 25 8.57 -16.26 24.44
CA VAL A 25 8.01 -17.61 24.55
C VAL A 25 6.82 -17.75 23.61
N PHE A 26 5.95 -16.75 23.44
CA PHE A 26 4.92 -16.75 22.40
C PHE A 26 5.56 -16.77 21.01
N LYS A 27 6.59 -15.96 20.75
CA LYS A 27 7.34 -15.99 19.48
C LYS A 27 8.00 -17.34 19.25
N ARG A 28 8.67 -17.96 20.23
CA ARG A 28 9.27 -19.30 20.11
C ARG A 28 8.24 -20.41 19.99
N PHE A 29 7.15 -20.38 20.74
CA PHE A 29 6.10 -21.40 20.73
C PHE A 29 5.25 -21.31 19.46
N VAL A 30 4.92 -20.09 19.00
CA VAL A 30 4.26 -19.83 17.71
C VAL A 30 5.21 -20.15 16.55
N LEU A 31 6.51 -19.86 16.63
CA LEU A 31 7.46 -20.24 15.59
C LEU A 31 7.71 -21.76 15.54
N LYS A 32 7.75 -22.47 16.67
CA LYS A 32 7.89 -23.94 16.71
C LYS A 32 6.61 -24.66 16.27
N GLN A 33 5.41 -24.15 16.61
CA GLN A 33 4.15 -24.65 16.05
C GLN A 33 4.00 -24.32 14.55
N ARG A 34 4.45 -23.13 14.10
CA ARG A 34 4.36 -22.71 12.68
C ARG A 34 5.37 -23.40 11.76
N GLN A 35 6.54 -23.79 12.26
CA GLN A 35 7.48 -24.65 11.51
C GLN A 35 6.97 -26.10 11.37
N SER A 36 6.08 -26.56 12.27
CA SER A 36 5.52 -27.91 12.24
C SER A 36 4.18 -28.02 11.50
N SER A 37 3.57 -26.90 11.07
CA SER A 37 2.31 -26.93 10.33
C SER A 37 2.39 -26.14 9.02
N SER A 38 2.77 -26.80 7.94
CA SER A 38 2.67 -26.26 6.57
C SER A 38 1.22 -26.04 6.08
N ARG A 39 0.22 -25.97 6.98
CA ARG A 39 -1.22 -26.10 6.63
C ARG A 39 -2.23 -25.36 7.53
N ARG A 40 -1.89 -24.30 8.26
CA ARG A 40 -2.89 -23.48 9.00
C ARG A 40 -2.43 -22.02 9.05
N ASN A 41 -3.11 -20.97 8.58
CA ASN A 41 -4.39 -20.80 7.91
C ASN A 41 -4.16 -19.68 6.88
N PHE A 42 -3.78 -20.02 5.65
CA PHE A 42 -4.24 -19.17 4.56
C PHE A 42 -5.77 -19.24 4.61
N ILE A 43 -6.43 -18.09 4.58
CA ILE A 43 -7.87 -17.91 4.75
C ILE A 43 -8.63 -19.14 4.22
N ASP A 44 -9.32 -19.81 5.15
CA ASP A 44 -10.24 -20.91 4.89
C ASP A 44 -11.06 -20.61 3.62
N ASN A 45 -11.23 -21.60 2.73
CA ASN A 45 -11.94 -21.53 1.43
C ASN A 45 -13.39 -20.99 1.49
N ARG A 46 -13.83 -20.49 2.64
CA ARG A 46 -14.98 -19.61 2.82
C ARG A 46 -14.52 -18.18 2.52
N GLY A 47 -14.66 -17.77 1.25
CA GLY A 47 -14.25 -16.45 0.74
C GLY A 47 -14.58 -15.25 1.64
N ALA A 48 -13.83 -14.16 1.46
CA ALA A 48 -13.91 -12.94 2.24
C ALA A 48 -15.37 -12.44 2.33
N LYS A 49 -16.02 -12.66 3.49
CA LYS A 49 -17.43 -12.30 3.66
C LYS A 49 -17.56 -10.81 3.94
N PHE A 50 -18.60 -10.21 3.38
CA PHE A 50 -19.05 -8.88 3.78
C PHE A 50 -19.26 -8.85 5.30
N HIS A 51 -18.64 -7.88 5.95
CA HIS A 51 -18.88 -7.62 7.36
C HIS A 51 -18.59 -6.15 7.68
N ILE A 52 -19.22 -5.68 8.74
CA ILE A 52 -19.10 -4.32 9.22
C ILE A 52 -18.34 -4.35 10.54
N LYS A 53 -17.35 -3.48 10.69
CA LYS A 53 -16.60 -3.34 11.94
C LYS A 53 -16.29 -1.87 12.19
N GLN A 54 -16.37 -1.48 13.46
CA GLN A 54 -15.90 -0.18 13.91
C GLN A 54 -14.42 -0.28 14.33
N HIS A 55 -13.63 0.73 13.96
CA HIS A 55 -12.24 0.89 14.38
C HIS A 55 -12.00 2.36 14.74
N GLY A 56 -11.93 2.66 16.03
CA GLY A 56 -11.97 4.03 16.52
C GLY A 56 -13.24 4.74 16.08
N GLN A 57 -13.10 5.94 15.52
CA GLN A 57 -14.21 6.77 15.02
C GLN A 57 -14.66 6.42 13.59
N TYR A 58 -14.21 5.30 13.04
CA TYR A 58 -14.50 4.90 11.66
C TYR A 58 -15.28 3.59 11.60
N TRP A 59 -16.29 3.56 10.74
CA TRP A 59 -17.01 2.36 10.34
C TRP A 59 -16.46 1.85 9.01
N ILE A 60 -16.08 0.57 9.00
CA ILE A 60 -15.54 -0.10 7.83
C ILE A 60 -16.54 -1.14 7.33
N LEU A 61 -16.86 -1.04 6.05
CA LEU A 61 -17.57 -2.05 5.28
C LEU A 61 -16.53 -2.89 4.55
N TYR A 62 -16.12 -3.99 5.16
CA TYR A 62 -15.15 -4.91 4.58
C TYR A 62 -15.82 -5.77 3.51
N ASN A 63 -15.10 -6.03 2.41
CA ASN A 63 -15.53 -6.94 1.34
C ASN A 63 -16.92 -6.56 0.80
N TYR A 64 -17.13 -5.27 0.53
CA TYR A 64 -18.42 -4.74 0.07
C TYR A 64 -18.82 -5.27 -1.31
N LEU A 65 -17.84 -5.34 -2.22
CA LEU A 65 -17.92 -6.02 -3.50
C LEU A 65 -16.66 -6.87 -3.63
N VAL A 66 -16.80 -8.19 -3.76
CA VAL A 66 -15.67 -9.12 -3.72
C VAL A 66 -15.27 -9.52 -5.14
N ALA A 67 -13.96 -9.58 -5.38
CA ALA A 67 -13.41 -10.08 -6.63
C ALA A 67 -13.86 -11.53 -6.90
N LYS A 68 -14.23 -11.84 -8.14
CA LYS A 68 -14.61 -13.21 -8.54
C LYS A 68 -13.43 -14.18 -8.50
N ASN A 69 -12.23 -13.71 -8.85
CA ASN A 69 -11.04 -14.54 -8.81
C ASN A 69 -10.42 -14.43 -7.42
N PHE A 70 -10.12 -15.59 -6.84
CA PHE A 70 -9.49 -15.70 -5.54
C PHE A 70 -8.07 -16.25 -5.70
N TYR A 71 -7.13 -15.64 -5.00
CA TYR A 71 -5.70 -15.99 -5.05
C TYR A 71 -5.17 -16.17 -3.64
N VAL A 72 -4.40 -17.22 -3.40
CA VAL A 72 -3.90 -17.57 -2.07
C VAL A 72 -2.39 -17.77 -2.09
N GLY A 73 -1.72 -17.28 -1.04
CA GLY A 73 -0.29 -17.50 -0.88
C GLY A 73 0.51 -16.96 -2.06
N ASN A 74 1.30 -17.81 -2.70
CA ASN A 74 2.20 -17.41 -3.79
C ASN A 74 1.57 -17.53 -5.18
N GLU A 75 0.25 -17.73 -5.30
CA GLU A 75 -0.45 -17.77 -6.59
C GLU A 75 -0.43 -16.43 -7.32
N SER A 76 -0.26 -15.33 -6.59
CA SER A 76 -0.20 -13.98 -7.14
C SER A 76 0.47 -13.01 -6.15
N VAL A 77 0.58 -11.75 -6.57
CA VAL A 77 0.89 -10.61 -5.71
C VAL A 77 -0.39 -9.77 -5.65
N SER A 78 -0.78 -9.29 -4.47
CA SER A 78 -1.93 -8.36 -4.36
C SER A 78 -1.48 -6.91 -4.42
N LEU A 79 -2.22 -6.05 -5.11
CA LEU A 79 -2.16 -4.62 -4.84
C LEU A 79 -3.03 -4.30 -3.63
N SER A 80 -2.48 -3.52 -2.71
CA SER A 80 -3.23 -2.90 -1.63
C SER A 80 -3.30 -1.40 -1.89
N LEU A 81 -4.48 -0.90 -2.19
CA LEU A 81 -4.74 0.47 -2.61
C LEU A 81 -5.70 1.17 -1.67
N HIS A 82 -5.60 2.48 -1.60
CA HIS A 82 -6.58 3.32 -0.94
C HIS A 82 -6.82 4.62 -1.73
N GLY A 83 -7.97 5.25 -1.54
CA GLY A 83 -8.31 6.49 -2.23
C GLY A 83 -9.66 7.07 -1.82
N GLU A 84 -10.08 8.09 -2.55
CA GLU A 84 -11.45 8.59 -2.59
C GLU A 84 -12.14 8.16 -3.88
N TYR A 85 -13.44 8.41 -4.00
CA TYR A 85 -14.18 8.06 -5.22
C TYR A 85 -13.64 8.76 -6.48
N THR A 86 -12.97 9.91 -6.33
CA THR A 86 -12.37 10.66 -7.45
C THR A 86 -11.18 9.93 -8.07
N ASP A 87 -10.57 9.00 -7.33
CA ASP A 87 -9.39 8.29 -7.79
C ASP A 87 -9.74 7.02 -8.59
N LEU A 88 -11.02 6.64 -8.60
CA LEU A 88 -11.51 5.45 -9.30
C LEU A 88 -11.23 5.45 -10.80
N GLU A 89 -11.04 6.62 -11.42
CA GLU A 89 -10.69 6.68 -12.85
C GLU A 89 -9.34 5.98 -13.14
N ALA A 90 -8.36 6.12 -12.24
CA ALA A 90 -7.04 5.50 -12.35
C ALA A 90 -7.10 3.96 -12.25
N LEU A 91 -8.14 3.41 -11.61
CA LEU A 91 -8.32 1.97 -11.47
C LEU A 91 -8.41 1.27 -12.84
N THR A 92 -8.91 1.93 -13.88
CA THR A 92 -8.99 1.38 -15.24
C THR A 92 -7.61 1.04 -15.81
N ALA A 93 -6.63 1.93 -15.62
CA ALA A 93 -5.25 1.68 -16.04
C ALA A 93 -4.60 0.56 -15.22
N LEU A 94 -4.89 0.52 -13.92
CA LEU A 94 -4.38 -0.49 -12.99
C LEU A 94 -4.87 -1.89 -13.32
N VAL A 95 -6.18 -2.12 -13.47
CA VAL A 95 -6.71 -3.47 -13.75
C VAL A 95 -6.17 -4.02 -15.07
N ARG A 96 -6.00 -3.14 -16.08
CA ARG A 96 -5.45 -3.49 -17.39
C ARG A 96 -3.97 -3.82 -17.35
N ARG A 97 -3.18 -3.27 -16.42
CA ARG A 97 -1.74 -3.57 -16.35
C ARG A 97 -1.41 -4.65 -15.32
N TRP A 98 -2.12 -4.68 -14.20
CA TRP A 98 -1.85 -5.59 -13.08
C TRP A 98 -2.29 -7.03 -13.35
N HIS A 99 -3.50 -7.24 -13.86
CA HIS A 99 -4.08 -8.58 -14.11
C HIS A 99 -3.98 -9.54 -12.90
N GLY A 100 -4.22 -9.04 -11.68
CA GLY A 100 -4.15 -9.83 -10.45
C GLY A 100 -5.01 -9.21 -9.35
N PRO A 101 -5.01 -9.79 -8.13
CA PRO A 101 -5.87 -9.34 -7.04
C PRO A 101 -5.55 -7.91 -6.61
N ILE A 102 -6.59 -7.10 -6.43
CA ILE A 102 -6.54 -5.74 -5.93
C ILE A 102 -7.50 -5.63 -4.75
N SER A 103 -6.99 -5.18 -3.62
CA SER A 103 -7.79 -4.74 -2.48
C SER A 103 -7.79 -3.23 -2.43
N LEU A 104 -8.97 -2.61 -2.55
CA LEU A 104 -9.12 -1.16 -2.61
C LEU A 104 -10.01 -0.66 -1.47
N THR A 105 -9.47 0.21 -0.62
CA THR A 105 -10.24 0.89 0.44
C THR A 105 -10.55 2.33 0.04
N LEU A 106 -11.83 2.67 -0.03
CA LEU A 106 -12.29 4.02 -0.36
C LEU A 106 -12.80 4.73 0.90
N PHE A 107 -12.31 5.96 1.13
CA PHE A 107 -12.83 6.85 2.17
C PHE A 107 -14.00 7.66 1.62
N VAL A 108 -15.21 7.42 2.13
CA VAL A 108 -16.47 7.77 1.45
C VAL A 108 -17.52 8.36 2.39
N ASN A 109 -17.21 9.50 2.98
CA ASN A 109 -18.11 10.16 3.94
C ASN A 109 -19.31 10.82 3.25
N GLY A 110 -20.44 10.85 3.96
CA GLY A 110 -21.64 11.54 3.48
C GLY A 110 -22.04 11.05 2.09
N ASP A 111 -22.25 11.98 1.16
CA ASP A 111 -22.69 11.62 -0.20
C ASP A 111 -21.57 11.04 -1.09
N ASP A 112 -20.30 11.07 -0.65
CA ASP A 112 -19.19 10.41 -1.37
C ASP A 112 -19.42 8.90 -1.49
N PHE A 113 -20.10 8.27 -0.54
CA PHE A 113 -20.51 6.87 -0.61
C PHE A 113 -21.36 6.58 -1.85
N ARG A 114 -22.46 7.32 -2.00
CA ARG A 114 -23.36 7.18 -3.16
C ARG A 114 -22.64 7.47 -4.48
N ARG A 115 -21.71 8.44 -4.49
CA ARG A 115 -20.90 8.77 -5.68
C ARG A 115 -19.96 7.63 -6.05
N ALA A 116 -19.27 7.04 -5.07
CA ALA A 116 -18.43 5.86 -5.27
C ALA A 116 -19.25 4.68 -5.82
N GLU A 117 -20.40 4.40 -5.23
CA GLU A 117 -21.32 3.36 -5.71
C GLU A 117 -21.71 3.55 -7.17
N ASN A 118 -22.12 4.76 -7.56
CA ASN A 118 -22.49 5.09 -8.93
C ASN A 118 -21.34 4.90 -9.91
N ILE A 119 -20.13 5.33 -9.54
CA ILE A 119 -18.94 5.17 -10.38
C ILE A 119 -18.58 3.68 -10.52
N ILE A 120 -18.60 2.90 -9.43
CA ILE A 120 -18.31 1.46 -9.47
C ILE A 120 -19.35 0.73 -10.36
N LEU A 121 -20.64 1.05 -10.24
CA LEU A 121 -21.67 0.48 -11.11
C LEU A 121 -21.45 0.82 -12.58
N TYR A 122 -21.14 2.09 -12.88
CA TYR A 122 -20.81 2.51 -14.25
C TYR A 122 -19.57 1.77 -14.78
N MET A 123 -18.48 1.73 -14.00
CA MET A 123 -17.25 1.05 -14.41
C MET A 123 -17.48 -0.44 -14.67
N THR A 124 -18.24 -1.11 -13.82
CA THR A 124 -18.50 -2.56 -13.92
C THR A 124 -19.50 -2.93 -15.02
N LYS A 125 -20.45 -2.05 -15.37
CA LYS A 125 -21.53 -2.36 -16.34
C LYS A 125 -21.41 -1.67 -17.69
N CYS A 126 -20.79 -0.49 -17.75
CA CYS A 126 -20.79 0.37 -18.94
C CYS A 126 -19.43 0.46 -19.63
N THR A 127 -18.35 0.02 -18.99
CA THR A 127 -16.99 0.14 -19.54
C THR A 127 -16.43 -1.20 -20.00
N VAL A 128 -15.48 -1.16 -20.92
CA VAL A 128 -14.77 -2.35 -21.42
C VAL A 128 -13.95 -3.07 -20.34
N PHE A 129 -13.68 -2.41 -19.21
CA PHE A 129 -12.89 -2.96 -18.09
C PHE A 129 -13.76 -3.62 -17.03
N GLY A 130 -15.09 -3.69 -17.22
CA GLY A 130 -16.01 -4.18 -16.21
C GLY A 130 -15.74 -5.63 -15.80
N SER A 131 -15.35 -6.48 -16.74
CA SER A 131 -14.95 -7.87 -16.49
C SER A 131 -13.73 -7.95 -15.58
N GLU A 132 -12.69 -7.17 -15.86
CA GLU A 132 -11.43 -7.15 -15.14
C GLU A 132 -11.64 -6.60 -13.74
N ILE A 133 -12.41 -5.52 -13.59
CA ILE A 133 -12.75 -4.95 -12.28
C ILE A 133 -13.47 -6.01 -11.41
N LEU A 134 -14.51 -6.66 -11.95
CA LEU A 134 -15.25 -7.70 -11.22
C LEU A 134 -14.40 -8.95 -10.96
N SER A 135 -13.41 -9.23 -11.80
CA SER A 135 -12.54 -10.39 -11.63
C SER A 135 -11.49 -10.18 -10.56
N PHE A 136 -10.98 -8.95 -10.42
CA PHE A 136 -9.74 -8.69 -9.68
C PHE A 136 -9.90 -7.79 -8.46
N VAL A 137 -10.93 -6.94 -8.40
CA VAL A 137 -11.01 -5.88 -7.39
C VAL A 137 -11.98 -6.24 -6.28
N THR A 138 -11.49 -6.23 -5.04
CA THR A 138 -12.31 -6.24 -3.83
C THR A 138 -12.39 -4.83 -3.26
N PHE A 139 -13.60 -4.31 -3.10
CA PHE A 139 -13.85 -2.97 -2.57
C PHE A 139 -14.18 -3.02 -1.09
N ASN A 140 -13.51 -2.17 -0.32
CA ASN A 140 -13.81 -1.85 1.06
C ASN A 140 -14.20 -0.38 1.16
N PHE A 141 -15.13 -0.05 2.06
CA PHE A 141 -15.49 1.35 2.34
C PHE A 141 -15.20 1.72 3.78
N MET A 142 -14.75 2.94 3.98
CA MET A 142 -14.47 3.52 5.30
C MET A 142 -15.18 4.87 5.41
N MET A 143 -15.90 5.07 6.52
CA MET A 143 -16.66 6.28 6.83
C MET A 143 -16.40 6.71 8.25
N HIS A 144 -16.31 8.02 8.50
CA HIS A 144 -16.31 8.60 9.83
C HIS A 144 -17.70 8.44 10.47
N GLU A 145 -17.76 8.16 11.76
CA GLU A 145 -19.01 7.86 12.48
C GLU A 145 -20.05 8.99 12.43
N ASP A 146 -19.58 10.24 12.47
CA ASP A 146 -20.44 11.44 12.31
C ASP A 146 -20.94 11.69 10.88
N HIS A 147 -20.42 10.96 9.89
CA HIS A 147 -20.66 11.19 8.47
C HIS A 147 -21.06 9.92 7.72
N ILE A 148 -21.70 8.97 8.41
CA ILE A 148 -22.18 7.71 7.81
C ILE A 148 -23.32 8.00 6.84
N TRP A 149 -23.28 7.36 5.68
CA TRP A 149 -24.38 7.36 4.74
C TRP A 149 -25.52 6.47 5.23
N SER A 150 -26.76 7.00 5.24
CA SER A 150 -27.91 6.30 5.85
C SER A 150 -28.38 5.07 5.05
N ASN A 151 -28.08 5.00 3.75
CA ASN A 151 -28.64 3.99 2.84
C ASN A 151 -27.53 3.08 2.29
N ILE A 152 -26.98 2.22 3.14
CA ILE A 152 -26.01 1.19 2.77
C ILE A 152 -26.77 -0.04 2.25
N PRO A 153 -26.48 -0.54 1.03
CA PRO A 153 -27.04 -1.80 0.55
C PRO A 153 -26.85 -2.97 1.50
N LYS A 154 -27.87 -3.83 1.56
CA LYS A 154 -27.91 -4.97 2.48
C LYS A 154 -27.10 -6.17 1.96
N SER A 155 -26.77 -6.20 0.67
CA SER A 155 -25.96 -7.25 0.05
C SER A 155 -25.32 -6.79 -1.26
N GLU A 156 -24.26 -7.48 -1.67
CA GLU A 156 -23.63 -7.33 -3.00
C GLU A 156 -24.67 -7.54 -4.12
N LYS A 157 -25.58 -8.51 -3.96
CA LYS A 157 -26.66 -8.76 -4.91
C LYS A 157 -27.58 -7.54 -5.06
N ASP A 158 -27.94 -6.90 -3.95
CA ASP A 158 -28.77 -5.70 -3.98
C ASP A 158 -28.04 -4.55 -4.68
N PHE A 159 -26.75 -4.35 -4.37
CA PHE A 159 -25.91 -3.37 -5.05
C PHE A 159 -25.84 -3.63 -6.57
N MET A 160 -25.49 -4.85 -6.99
CA MET A 160 -25.32 -5.23 -8.39
C MET A 160 -26.65 -5.27 -9.16
N SER A 161 -27.80 -5.33 -8.49
CA SER A 161 -29.12 -5.29 -9.13
C SER A 161 -29.51 -3.90 -9.63
N ARG A 162 -28.90 -2.83 -9.11
CA ARG A 162 -29.20 -1.43 -9.46
C ARG A 162 -28.93 -1.14 -10.93
N THR A 163 -29.78 -0.34 -11.56
CA THR A 163 -29.56 0.18 -12.91
C THR A 163 -28.57 1.33 -12.89
N THR A 164 -27.83 1.51 -13.99
CA THR A 164 -26.92 2.65 -14.19
C THR A 164 -27.13 3.20 -15.59
N ASP A 165 -27.03 4.52 -15.75
CA ASP A 165 -27.01 5.16 -17.06
C ASP A 165 -25.62 5.01 -17.68
N CYS A 166 -25.54 4.37 -18.85
CA CYS A 166 -24.29 4.23 -19.60
C CYS A 166 -24.08 5.34 -20.64
N MET A 167 -25.06 6.25 -20.82
CA MET A 167 -24.96 7.36 -21.76
C MET A 167 -24.12 8.52 -21.21
N SER A 168 -24.07 8.67 -19.89
CA SER A 168 -23.38 9.78 -19.22
C SER A 168 -22.35 9.28 -18.22
N SER A 169 -21.09 9.66 -18.41
CA SER A 169 -20.01 9.30 -17.49
C SER A 169 -20.18 10.01 -16.13
N PRO A 170 -20.21 9.28 -15.00
CA PRO A 170 -20.37 9.87 -13.68
C PRO A 170 -19.13 10.63 -13.18
N PHE A 171 -17.98 10.48 -13.85
CA PHE A 171 -16.74 11.17 -13.50
C PHE A 171 -16.84 12.70 -13.65
N ILE A 172 -17.70 13.19 -14.56
CA ILE A 172 -17.84 14.63 -14.87
C ILE A 172 -18.86 15.32 -13.94
N LEU A 173 -19.64 14.56 -13.16
CA LEU A 173 -20.78 15.08 -12.41
C LEU A 173 -20.41 15.75 -11.08
N TYR A 174 -19.18 15.60 -10.58
CA TYR A 174 -18.82 15.97 -9.21
C TYR A 174 -17.61 16.90 -9.16
N ASN A 175 -17.81 18.15 -8.71
CA ASN A 175 -16.76 19.16 -8.65
C ASN A 175 -15.96 19.16 -7.34
N GLU A 176 -16.50 18.61 -6.25
CA GLU A 176 -15.85 18.62 -4.93
C GLU A 176 -16.34 17.46 -4.04
N THR A 177 -15.44 16.82 -3.30
CA THR A 177 -15.76 15.69 -2.39
C THR A 177 -16.42 16.18 -1.09
N TYR A 178 -17.28 15.36 -0.49
CA TYR A 178 -17.86 15.64 0.83
C TYR A 178 -16.76 15.82 1.88
N ARG A 179 -15.70 15.00 1.83
CA ARG A 179 -14.51 15.17 2.66
C ARG A 179 -13.98 16.60 2.60
N ARG A 180 -13.78 17.15 1.40
CA ARG A 180 -13.28 18.52 1.19
C ARG A 180 -14.26 19.57 1.70
N LEU A 181 -15.55 19.42 1.38
CA LEU A 181 -16.61 20.33 1.85
C LEU A 181 -16.69 20.41 3.38
N LYS A 182 -16.53 19.27 4.06
CA LYS A 182 -16.55 19.17 5.52
C LYS A 182 -15.17 19.28 6.18
N LYS A 183 -14.11 19.44 5.39
CA LYS A 183 -12.71 19.51 5.85
C LYS A 183 -12.32 18.33 6.75
N LEU A 184 -12.76 17.13 6.38
CA LEU A 184 -12.45 15.92 7.13
C LEU A 184 -11.01 15.47 6.86
N ILE A 185 -10.33 15.03 7.90
CA ILE A 185 -8.99 14.43 7.80
C ILE A 185 -9.13 13.06 7.11
N TYR A 186 -8.29 12.79 6.11
CA TYR A 186 -8.22 11.47 5.50
C TYR A 186 -7.27 10.55 6.27
N PRO A 187 -7.76 9.46 6.87
CA PRO A 187 -6.91 8.54 7.61
C PRO A 187 -6.20 7.56 6.66
N SER A 188 -5.23 8.06 5.91
CA SER A 188 -4.41 7.36 4.91
C SER A 188 -3.86 6.01 5.40
N ASN A 189 -3.19 5.99 6.55
CA ASN A 189 -2.61 4.76 7.11
C ASN A 189 -3.67 3.73 7.49
N MET A 190 -4.81 4.17 8.03
CA MET A 190 -5.92 3.28 8.34
C MET A 190 -6.50 2.66 7.05
N ALA A 191 -6.73 3.47 6.02
CA ALA A 191 -7.20 2.99 4.72
C ALA A 191 -6.23 1.96 4.10
N ARG A 192 -4.92 2.23 4.17
CA ARG A 192 -3.86 1.32 3.73
C ARG A 192 -3.87 0.01 4.50
N ASN A 193 -4.01 0.07 5.83
CA ASN A 193 -4.09 -1.12 6.67
C ASN A 193 -5.33 -1.96 6.37
N ILE A 194 -6.50 -1.34 6.19
CA ILE A 194 -7.74 -2.03 5.81
C ILE A 194 -7.55 -2.76 4.48
N ALA A 195 -6.99 -2.09 3.47
CA ALA A 195 -6.73 -2.71 2.18
C ALA A 195 -5.77 -3.91 2.31
N ARG A 196 -4.69 -3.79 3.08
CA ARG A 196 -3.77 -4.91 3.37
C ARG A 196 -4.40 -6.05 4.17
N GLN A 197 -5.35 -5.75 5.06
CA GLN A 197 -6.03 -6.78 5.87
C GLN A 197 -6.92 -7.70 5.03
N THR A 198 -7.42 -7.22 3.88
CA THR A 198 -8.31 -8.01 3.01
C THR A 198 -7.59 -8.66 1.84
N VAL A 199 -6.25 -8.63 1.78
CA VAL A 199 -5.49 -9.42 0.80
C VAL A 199 -5.28 -10.85 1.30
N SER A 200 -5.28 -11.81 0.37
CA SER A 200 -5.11 -13.25 0.64
C SER A 200 -3.80 -13.84 0.09
N THR A 201 -3.03 -13.03 -0.64
CA THR A 201 -1.71 -13.42 -1.16
C THR A 201 -0.61 -13.22 -0.12
N TYR A 202 0.46 -14.01 -0.24
CA TYR A 202 1.65 -13.90 0.60
C TYR A 202 2.40 -12.59 0.32
N TYR A 203 2.55 -12.22 -0.95
CA TYR A 203 3.17 -10.96 -1.35
C TYR A 203 2.14 -9.87 -1.56
N VAL A 204 2.43 -8.66 -1.07
CA VAL A 204 1.60 -7.47 -1.27
C VAL A 204 2.47 -6.31 -1.74
N LEU A 205 1.92 -5.52 -2.67
CA LEU A 205 2.47 -4.26 -3.12
C LEU A 205 1.47 -3.16 -2.73
N SER A 206 1.79 -2.43 -1.68
CA SER A 206 0.95 -1.33 -1.20
C SER A 206 1.31 -0.05 -1.93
N LEU A 207 0.35 0.58 -2.62
CA LEU A 207 0.57 1.76 -3.46
C LEU A 207 -0.51 2.81 -3.23
N ASP A 208 -0.17 4.06 -3.54
CA ASP A 208 -1.19 5.04 -3.90
C ASP A 208 -1.73 4.69 -5.30
N ILE A 209 -3.03 4.89 -5.51
CA ILE A 209 -3.77 4.42 -6.71
C ILE A 209 -3.29 5.01 -8.05
N ASN A 210 -2.50 6.07 -8.03
CA ASN A 210 -1.92 6.69 -9.22
C ASN A 210 -0.54 6.13 -9.59
N TYR A 211 -0.03 5.11 -8.90
CA TYR A 211 1.19 4.40 -9.29
C TYR A 211 0.86 3.15 -10.08
N LEU A 212 1.43 3.03 -11.27
CA LEU A 212 1.19 1.93 -12.19
C LEU A 212 2.44 1.06 -12.32
N PRO A 213 2.41 -0.22 -11.91
CA PRO A 213 3.56 -1.12 -12.06
C PRO A 213 3.94 -1.37 -13.53
N SER A 214 5.19 -1.81 -13.77
CA SER A 214 5.64 -2.31 -15.08
C SER A 214 4.78 -3.49 -15.57
N ALA A 215 4.78 -3.77 -16.87
CA ALA A 215 3.95 -4.87 -17.40
C ALA A 215 4.43 -6.23 -16.90
N LYS A 216 3.51 -7.21 -16.84
CA LYS A 216 3.76 -8.60 -16.38
C LYS A 216 4.47 -8.70 -15.02
N PHE A 217 4.25 -7.70 -14.16
CA PHE A 217 4.94 -7.58 -12.87
C PHE A 217 4.82 -8.85 -12.03
N ILE A 218 3.60 -9.37 -11.86
CA ILE A 218 3.32 -10.53 -11.00
C ILE A 218 4.14 -11.75 -11.43
N GLU A 219 4.09 -12.11 -12.72
CA GLU A 219 4.81 -13.25 -13.28
C GLU A 219 6.32 -13.10 -13.09
N ASN A 220 6.87 -11.94 -13.46
CA ASN A 220 8.30 -11.69 -13.38
C ASN A 220 8.80 -11.64 -11.93
N PHE A 221 8.02 -11.02 -11.03
CA PHE A 221 8.34 -10.95 -9.61
C PHE A 221 8.32 -12.33 -8.96
N LEU A 222 7.28 -13.13 -9.19
CA LEU A 222 7.18 -14.48 -8.62
C LEU A 222 8.30 -15.40 -9.12
N LYS A 223 8.68 -15.31 -10.41
CA LYS A 223 9.84 -16.03 -10.96
C LYS A 223 11.16 -15.59 -10.31
N MET A 224 11.33 -14.29 -10.07
CA MET A 224 12.51 -13.77 -9.39
C MET A 224 12.60 -14.34 -7.97
N VAL A 225 11.57 -14.15 -7.14
CA VAL A 225 11.62 -14.57 -5.73
C VAL A 225 11.67 -16.07 -5.52
N TYR A 226 11.15 -16.87 -6.45
CA TYR A 226 11.27 -18.33 -6.41
C TYR A 226 12.73 -18.81 -6.47
N ASN A 227 13.60 -18.07 -7.16
CA ASN A 227 15.01 -18.42 -7.34
C ASN A 227 15.96 -17.65 -6.40
N LEU A 228 15.43 -16.79 -5.52
CA LEU A 228 16.24 -16.00 -4.60
C LEU A 228 16.54 -16.79 -3.33
N ASP A 229 17.83 -16.86 -2.97
CA ASP A 229 18.27 -17.28 -1.64
C ASP A 229 18.55 -16.03 -0.80
N LEU A 230 17.72 -15.82 0.22
CA LEU A 230 17.79 -14.64 1.09
C LEU A 230 18.22 -15.05 2.49
N ASN A 231 19.15 -14.28 3.07
CA ASN A 231 19.53 -14.43 4.47
C ASN A 231 18.36 -14.12 5.43
N ASN A 232 17.42 -13.27 4.99
CA ASN A 232 16.30 -12.78 5.80
C ASN A 232 14.97 -12.80 5.01
N PRO A 233 14.48 -13.98 4.61
CA PRO A 233 13.41 -14.11 3.61
C PRO A 233 12.06 -13.56 4.07
N PHE A 234 11.83 -13.46 5.38
CA PHE A 234 10.57 -12.96 5.96
C PHE A 234 10.60 -11.45 6.22
N ASN A 235 11.79 -10.88 6.47
CA ASN A 235 11.97 -9.46 6.74
C ASN A 235 12.79 -8.79 5.64
N THR A 236 12.48 -9.12 4.38
CA THR A 236 13.01 -8.42 3.21
C THR A 236 11.87 -7.72 2.47
N VAL A 237 12.06 -6.45 2.13
CA VAL A 237 11.20 -5.72 1.20
C VAL A 237 11.91 -5.56 -0.14
N TYR A 238 11.15 -5.64 -1.23
CA TYR A 238 11.66 -5.53 -2.59
C TYR A 238 11.38 -4.13 -3.14
N ALA A 239 12.37 -3.25 -3.04
CA ALA A 239 12.26 -1.84 -3.35
C ALA A 239 12.26 -1.58 -4.87
N LEU A 240 11.27 -0.83 -5.33
CA LEU A 240 11.00 -0.52 -6.73
C LEU A 240 11.48 0.89 -7.11
N THR A 241 11.88 1.04 -8.38
CA THR A 241 12.25 2.33 -8.97
C THR A 241 11.03 3.03 -9.55
N VAL A 242 10.90 4.34 -9.32
CA VAL A 242 9.74 5.15 -9.77
C VAL A 242 10.11 6.08 -10.93
N PHE A 243 9.23 6.21 -11.90
CA PHE A 243 9.38 7.20 -12.97
C PHE A 243 8.09 7.97 -13.13
N ASN A 244 8.17 9.24 -13.48
CA ASN A 244 6.99 9.99 -13.89
C ASN A 244 6.53 9.46 -15.23
N ALA A 245 5.23 9.15 -15.34
CA ALA A 245 4.66 8.66 -16.58
C ALA A 245 4.80 9.71 -17.70
N PRO A 246 5.05 9.27 -18.95
CA PRO A 246 5.02 10.18 -20.08
C PRO A 246 3.62 10.80 -20.26
N MET A 247 3.57 12.00 -20.85
CA MET A 247 2.34 12.77 -21.05
C MET A 247 1.22 11.93 -21.72
N PRO A 248 -0.08 12.23 -21.46
CA PRO A 248 -1.23 11.34 -21.70
C PRO A 248 -1.51 10.90 -23.15
N LYS A 249 -0.66 11.27 -24.12
CA LYS A 249 -0.75 10.87 -25.54
C LYS A 249 0.33 9.88 -25.97
N VAL A 250 1.15 9.40 -25.05
CA VAL A 250 2.26 8.47 -25.33
C VAL A 250 1.90 7.08 -24.81
N VAL A 251 2.29 6.05 -25.55
CA VAL A 251 2.19 4.65 -25.11
C VAL A 251 3.05 4.47 -23.86
N LEU A 252 2.44 4.05 -22.75
CA LEU A 252 3.14 3.86 -21.49
C LEU A 252 4.14 2.71 -21.61
N PRO A 253 5.42 2.90 -21.23
CA PRO A 253 6.42 1.85 -21.34
C PRO A 253 6.01 0.62 -20.51
N GLU A 254 6.25 -0.54 -21.09
CA GLU A 254 5.95 -1.84 -20.50
C GLU A 254 7.21 -2.49 -19.92
N THR A 255 8.36 -2.25 -20.55
CA THR A 255 9.67 -2.78 -20.14
C THR A 255 10.63 -1.65 -19.73
N LYS A 256 11.72 -2.04 -19.05
CA LYS A 256 12.78 -1.10 -18.67
C LYS A 256 13.46 -0.52 -19.91
N GLU A 257 13.66 -1.31 -20.95
CA GLU A 257 14.29 -0.88 -22.19
C GLU A 257 13.47 0.24 -22.85
N GLU A 258 12.16 0.04 -23.01
CA GLU A 258 11.26 1.07 -23.52
C GLU A 258 11.28 2.32 -22.63
N LEU A 259 11.23 2.14 -21.31
CA LEU A 259 11.30 3.25 -20.36
C LEU A 259 12.60 4.06 -20.51
N LEU A 260 13.74 3.39 -20.68
CA LEU A 260 15.03 4.05 -20.85
C LEU A 260 15.12 4.82 -22.18
N GLU A 261 14.50 4.33 -23.25
CA GLU A 261 14.38 5.10 -24.50
C GLU A 261 13.63 6.43 -24.30
N TYR A 262 12.61 6.44 -23.44
CA TYR A 262 11.91 7.68 -23.06
C TYR A 262 12.75 8.56 -22.14
N TYR A 263 13.44 7.97 -21.18
CA TYR A 263 14.30 8.68 -20.23
C TYR A 263 15.46 9.40 -20.95
N GLU A 264 16.12 8.75 -21.91
CA GLU A 264 17.20 9.36 -22.71
C GLU A 264 16.72 10.58 -23.49
N LYS A 265 15.48 10.55 -23.99
CA LYS A 265 14.87 11.69 -24.71
C LYS A 265 14.51 12.84 -23.77
N ASN A 266 14.15 12.57 -22.52
CA ASN A 266 13.82 13.61 -21.55
C ASN A 266 14.09 13.14 -20.10
N LYS A 267 15.21 13.61 -19.54
CA LYS A 267 15.64 13.27 -18.17
C LYS A 267 14.70 13.77 -17.05
N LEU A 268 13.66 14.56 -17.37
CA LEU A 268 12.63 15.00 -16.42
C LEU A 268 11.68 13.87 -15.98
N TYR A 269 11.78 12.68 -16.58
CA TYR A 269 10.98 11.52 -16.18
C TYR A 269 11.49 10.80 -14.93
N LEU A 270 12.75 11.04 -14.51
CA LEU A 270 13.22 10.54 -13.22
C LEU A 270 12.66 11.40 -12.10
N SER A 271 11.81 10.82 -11.26
CA SER A 271 11.24 11.51 -10.10
C SER A 271 12.35 11.82 -9.08
N ASP A 272 12.15 12.87 -8.27
CA ASP A 272 13.09 13.18 -7.18
C ASP A 272 13.14 12.05 -6.14
N GLU A 273 12.05 11.30 -5.99
CA GLU A 273 12.02 10.05 -5.21
C GLU A 273 13.06 9.05 -5.71
N SER A 274 13.16 8.87 -7.04
CA SER A 274 14.07 7.91 -7.64
C SER A 274 15.52 8.35 -7.68
N ARG A 275 15.81 9.66 -7.66
CA ARG A 275 17.18 10.15 -7.50
C ARG A 275 17.80 9.72 -6.17
N ARG A 276 16.97 9.40 -5.16
CA ARG A 276 17.40 8.95 -3.84
C ARG A 276 17.49 7.42 -3.72
N ILE A 277 17.19 6.68 -4.79
CA ILE A 277 17.28 5.21 -4.77
C ILE A 277 18.75 4.78 -4.89
N PRO A 278 19.22 3.91 -3.98
CA PRO A 278 20.54 3.31 -4.11
C PRO A 278 20.75 2.61 -5.44
N TYR A 279 21.95 2.76 -6.02
CA TYR A 279 22.31 2.14 -7.30
C TYR A 279 21.51 2.63 -8.51
N ILE A 280 20.84 3.79 -8.43
CA ILE A 280 20.06 4.34 -9.55
C ILE A 280 20.89 4.46 -10.84
N GLU A 281 22.17 4.87 -10.77
CA GLU A 281 23.03 4.93 -11.96
C GLU A 281 23.31 3.56 -12.58
N THR A 282 23.36 2.50 -11.76
CA THR A 282 23.50 1.13 -12.26
C THR A 282 22.17 0.63 -12.83
N TRP A 283 21.07 0.96 -12.16
CA TRP A 283 19.72 0.67 -12.64
C TRP A 283 19.47 1.34 -14.00
N LEU A 284 19.89 2.58 -14.22
CA LEU A 284 19.68 3.30 -15.48
C LEU A 284 20.51 2.77 -16.67
N LYS A 285 21.43 1.81 -16.46
CA LYS A 285 22.18 1.21 -17.57
C LYS A 285 21.26 0.34 -18.41
N SER A 286 21.23 0.63 -19.71
CA SER A 286 20.52 -0.20 -20.67
C SER A 286 21.22 -1.54 -20.87
N SER A 287 20.43 -2.55 -21.20
CA SER A 287 20.86 -3.87 -21.63
C SER A 287 20.26 -4.12 -23.00
N ASN A 288 21.04 -4.62 -23.95
CA ASN A 288 20.52 -4.98 -25.27
C ASN A 288 19.69 -6.29 -25.23
N GLU A 289 19.71 -6.99 -24.09
CA GLU A 289 18.94 -8.20 -23.84
C GLU A 289 17.81 -7.90 -22.86
N LEU A 290 16.61 -8.40 -23.17
CA LEU A 290 15.46 -8.44 -22.26
C LEU A 290 15.83 -9.28 -21.04
N LYS A 291 16.09 -8.61 -19.91
CA LYS A 291 16.48 -9.28 -18.67
C LYS A 291 15.25 -9.54 -17.78
N PRO A 292 15.19 -10.72 -17.12
CA PRO A 292 14.17 -10.94 -16.10
C PRO A 292 14.37 -9.99 -14.91
N PHE A 293 13.36 -9.90 -14.05
CA PHE A 293 13.53 -9.21 -12.76
C PHE A 293 14.65 -9.87 -11.97
N SER A 294 15.49 -9.06 -11.33
CA SER A 294 16.60 -9.52 -10.51
C SER A 294 16.84 -8.56 -9.35
N ILE A 295 17.77 -8.89 -8.46
CA ILE A 295 18.17 -8.02 -7.35
C ILE A 295 19.53 -7.41 -7.67
N LEU A 296 19.60 -6.08 -7.76
CA LEU A 296 20.87 -5.36 -7.92
C LEU A 296 21.72 -5.47 -6.64
N HIS A 297 21.07 -5.27 -5.49
CA HIS A 297 21.73 -5.28 -4.20
C HIS A 297 20.73 -5.49 -3.06
N ILE A 298 21.19 -6.10 -1.96
CA ILE A 298 20.43 -6.23 -0.71
C ILE A 298 21.18 -5.48 0.37
N ARG A 299 20.49 -4.59 1.09
CA ARG A 299 21.11 -3.74 2.10
C ARG A 299 20.16 -3.33 3.20
N LYS A 300 20.72 -2.75 4.27
CA LYS A 300 19.93 -1.95 5.22
C LYS A 300 19.53 -0.61 4.60
N HIS A 301 18.46 -0.05 5.14
CA HIS A 301 17.92 1.24 4.74
C HIS A 301 18.97 2.37 4.89
N GLU A 302 18.85 3.39 4.05
CA GLU A 302 19.68 4.59 4.09
C GLU A 302 18.80 5.83 4.28
N PRO A 303 19.29 6.86 5.00
CA PRO A 303 18.58 8.12 5.16
C PRO A 303 18.16 8.72 3.81
N ALA A 304 16.97 9.30 3.78
CA ALA A 304 16.36 9.95 2.62
C ALA A 304 15.92 9.02 1.46
N TRP A 305 16.04 7.70 1.59
CA TRP A 305 15.50 6.75 0.63
C TRP A 305 14.09 6.29 1.02
N PHE A 306 13.08 6.56 0.18
CA PHE A 306 11.69 6.22 0.49
C PHE A 306 11.03 5.37 -0.61
N PRO A 307 11.43 4.09 -0.76
CA PRO A 307 10.94 3.28 -1.86
C PRO A 307 9.48 2.88 -1.67
N TRP A 308 8.81 2.67 -2.80
CA TRP A 308 7.69 1.74 -2.86
C TRP A 308 8.25 0.32 -2.93
N TYR A 309 7.58 -0.63 -2.32
CA TYR A 309 8.12 -1.99 -2.23
C TYR A 309 7.04 -3.06 -2.20
N VAL A 310 7.44 -4.27 -2.62
CA VAL A 310 6.70 -5.50 -2.33
C VAL A 310 7.19 -6.05 -0.99
N SER A 311 6.28 -6.59 -0.19
CA SER A 311 6.60 -7.22 1.10
C SER A 311 5.87 -8.55 1.25
N ALA A 312 6.32 -9.38 2.20
CA ALA A 312 5.52 -10.50 2.71
C ALA A 312 4.46 -9.96 3.67
N ASN A 313 3.18 -10.05 3.29
CA ASN A 313 2.08 -9.33 3.94
C ASN A 313 1.94 -9.63 5.44
N GLU A 314 2.09 -10.90 5.85
CA GLU A 314 1.97 -11.32 7.25
C GLU A 314 3.12 -10.82 8.14
N TYR A 315 4.28 -10.54 7.55
CA TYR A 315 5.47 -10.17 8.30
C TYR A 315 5.61 -8.65 8.37
N GLU A 316 5.24 -7.92 7.32
CA GLU A 316 5.27 -6.46 7.34
C GLU A 316 4.31 -5.90 8.42
N PRO A 317 4.79 -5.08 9.37
CA PRO A 317 3.90 -4.43 10.33
C PRO A 317 2.86 -3.56 9.64
N PHE A 318 1.75 -3.28 10.31
CA PHE A 318 0.81 -2.26 9.85
C PHE A 318 1.36 -0.86 10.11
N ALA A 319 0.96 0.10 9.27
CA ALA A 319 1.31 1.51 9.48
C ALA A 319 0.58 2.04 10.73
N ASP A 320 1.18 3.02 11.43
CA ASP A 320 0.55 3.65 12.59
C ASP A 320 -0.70 4.43 12.14
N ASP A 321 -1.86 3.92 12.53
CA ASP A 321 -3.16 4.46 12.13
C ASP A 321 -3.48 5.82 12.75
N ARG A 322 -2.68 6.31 13.70
CA ARG A 322 -2.80 7.66 14.29
C ARG A 322 -2.14 8.74 13.43
N LEU A 323 -1.35 8.34 12.43
CA LEU A 323 -0.73 9.24 11.47
C LEU A 323 -1.62 9.36 10.24
N HIS A 324 -1.85 10.60 9.80
CA HIS A 324 -2.84 10.96 8.78
C HIS A 324 -2.32 12.06 7.86
N HIS A 325 -1.02 12.03 7.51
CA HIS A 325 -0.38 13.15 6.81
C HIS A 325 -0.55 13.13 5.29
N GLU A 326 -1.39 12.25 4.73
CA GLU A 326 -1.74 12.15 3.30
C GLU A 326 -0.51 12.20 2.36
N SER A 327 0.67 11.76 2.83
CA SER A 327 1.92 12.11 2.15
C SER A 327 3.15 11.29 2.60
N PHE A 328 4.31 11.75 2.13
CA PHE A 328 5.67 11.37 2.48
C PHE A 328 5.89 11.05 3.96
N ILE A 329 5.29 11.80 4.90
CA ILE A 329 5.53 11.61 6.34
C ILE A 329 5.04 10.22 6.80
N ASP A 330 3.89 9.78 6.30
CA ASP A 330 3.33 8.47 6.66
C ASP A 330 4.22 7.34 6.14
N ARG A 331 4.68 7.45 4.87
CA ARG A 331 5.59 6.48 4.24
C ARG A 331 6.95 6.45 4.93
N SER A 332 7.50 7.62 5.24
CA SER A 332 8.77 7.78 5.97
C SER A 332 8.72 7.12 7.34
N SER A 333 7.67 7.39 8.12
CA SER A 333 7.50 6.80 9.46
C SER A 333 7.38 5.28 9.41
N HIS A 334 6.75 4.74 8.38
CA HIS A 334 6.64 3.29 8.20
C HIS A 334 7.96 2.65 7.79
N ILE A 335 8.75 3.30 6.93
CA ILE A 335 10.09 2.85 6.57
C ILE A 335 11.04 2.87 7.77
N ASP A 336 10.97 3.90 8.61
CA ASP A 336 11.72 3.96 9.87
C ASP A 336 11.39 2.76 10.77
N LEU A 337 10.11 2.35 10.83
CA LEU A 337 9.68 1.18 11.57
C LEU A 337 10.30 -0.10 11.00
N LEU A 338 10.33 -0.26 9.67
CA LEU A 338 10.99 -1.41 9.03
C LEU A 338 12.49 -1.44 9.32
N GLU A 339 13.17 -0.29 9.28
CA GLU A 339 14.59 -0.19 9.65
C GLU A 339 14.82 -0.66 11.09
N VAL A 340 14.02 -0.16 12.03
CA VAL A 340 14.11 -0.52 13.46
C VAL A 340 13.87 -2.02 13.68
N LEU A 341 12.96 -2.62 12.90
CA LEU A 341 12.68 -4.06 12.94
C LEU A 341 13.71 -4.90 12.18
N GLY A 342 14.79 -4.28 11.66
CA GLY A 342 15.91 -4.96 11.05
C GLY A 342 15.64 -5.49 9.65
N TYR A 343 14.67 -4.92 8.92
CA TYR A 343 14.38 -5.33 7.55
C TYR A 343 15.57 -5.11 6.62
N ASP A 344 15.68 -5.99 5.63
CA ASP A 344 16.55 -5.81 4.47
C ASP A 344 15.74 -5.22 3.31
N PHE A 345 16.41 -4.39 2.52
CA PHE A 345 15.84 -3.74 1.35
C PHE A 345 16.58 -4.25 0.12
N ALA A 346 15.89 -5.09 -0.66
CA ALA A 346 16.38 -5.65 -1.90
C ALA A 346 16.01 -4.71 -3.06
N VAL A 347 17.00 -4.03 -3.64
CA VAL A 347 16.81 -3.12 -4.78
C VAL A 347 16.57 -3.95 -6.03
N THR A 348 15.36 -3.88 -6.58
CA THR A 348 14.99 -4.68 -7.75
C THR A 348 15.47 -4.04 -9.05
N ASP A 349 16.04 -4.84 -9.95
CA ASP A 349 16.28 -4.46 -11.34
C ASP A 349 15.09 -4.82 -12.24
N ASN A 350 14.91 -4.08 -13.33
CA ASN A 350 13.89 -4.27 -14.37
C ASN A 350 12.43 -4.08 -13.93
N ALA A 351 12.14 -4.15 -12.64
CA ALA A 351 10.87 -3.77 -12.05
C ALA A 351 10.82 -2.25 -11.78
N PHE A 352 9.73 -1.59 -12.17
CA PHE A 352 9.54 -0.16 -11.93
C PHE A 352 8.05 0.18 -11.75
N LEU A 353 7.81 1.39 -11.26
CA LEU A 353 6.50 2.04 -11.18
C LEU A 353 6.48 3.30 -12.05
N LEU A 354 5.33 3.57 -12.65
CA LEU A 354 5.02 4.84 -13.30
C LEU A 354 4.07 5.64 -12.42
N HIS A 355 4.50 6.81 -11.98
CA HIS A 355 3.65 7.76 -11.29
C HIS A 355 2.81 8.53 -12.31
N LEU A 356 1.50 8.29 -12.31
CA LEU A 356 0.54 8.96 -13.18
C LEU A 356 0.20 10.33 -12.58
N PRO A 357 0.32 11.44 -13.35
CA PRO A 357 -0.15 12.73 -12.88
C PRO A 357 -1.66 12.64 -12.62
N SER A 358 -2.10 13.12 -11.46
CA SER A 358 -3.53 13.20 -11.15
C SER A 358 -4.24 14.03 -12.21
N LEU A 359 -5.35 13.53 -12.77
CA LEU A 359 -6.20 14.26 -13.72
C LEU A 359 -6.71 15.60 -13.16
N ASN A 360 -6.74 15.74 -11.82
CA ASN A 360 -7.13 16.96 -11.11
C ASN A 360 -5.96 17.89 -10.73
N MET A 361 -4.72 17.52 -11.01
CA MET A 361 -3.59 18.44 -10.88
C MET A 361 -3.57 19.37 -12.09
N LYS A 362 -4.29 20.50 -11.99
CA LYS A 362 -3.78 21.73 -12.60
C LYS A 362 -2.32 21.86 -12.15
N LEU A 363 -1.39 22.02 -13.10
CA LEU A 363 0.04 22.22 -12.86
C LEU A 363 0.27 23.37 -11.86
N ASN A 364 0.22 23.07 -10.57
CA ASN A 364 0.86 23.82 -9.53
C ASN A 364 1.92 22.89 -8.97
N ASN A 365 3.09 22.90 -9.64
CA ASN A 365 4.32 22.26 -9.21
C ASN A 365 4.86 22.82 -7.87
N SER A 366 4.04 23.49 -7.07
CA SER A 366 4.46 24.21 -5.86
C SER A 366 4.12 23.47 -4.58
N THR A 367 3.06 22.65 -4.50
CA THR A 367 2.62 22.03 -3.24
C THR A 367 3.41 20.78 -2.86
N PHE A 368 3.63 19.85 -3.79
CA PHE A 368 4.47 18.65 -3.53
C PHE A 368 5.92 19.02 -3.14
N PHE A 369 6.47 20.03 -3.81
CA PHE A 369 7.82 20.56 -3.54
C PHE A 369 7.88 21.47 -2.31
N GLN A 370 6.76 21.96 -1.79
CA GLN A 370 6.72 22.69 -0.52
C GLN A 370 6.72 21.71 0.66
N ASP A 371 6.05 20.57 0.56
CA ASP A 371 6.14 19.52 1.59
C ASP A 371 7.55 18.92 1.67
N GLU A 372 8.21 18.60 0.54
CA GLU A 372 9.60 18.13 0.58
C GLU A 372 10.59 19.17 1.14
N ARG A 373 10.38 20.48 0.89
CA ARG A 373 11.22 21.56 1.44
C ARG A 373 10.89 21.92 2.89
N ASN A 374 9.70 21.59 3.37
CA ASN A 374 9.33 21.72 4.78
C ASN A 374 9.77 20.50 5.60
N VAL A 375 10.00 19.34 4.97
CA VAL A 375 10.55 18.13 5.61
C VAL A 375 12.00 18.34 6.10
N THR A 376 12.79 19.18 5.44
CA THR A 376 14.11 19.59 5.97
C THR A 376 13.99 20.51 7.20
N ASN A 377 12.84 21.16 7.41
CA ASN A 377 12.53 21.99 8.59
C ASN A 377 11.77 21.19 9.67
N PHE A 378 12.47 20.18 10.15
CA PHE A 378 12.25 19.35 11.33
C PHE A 378 11.42 19.93 12.50
N THR A 379 10.21 19.37 12.71
CA THR A 379 9.54 19.30 14.03
C THR A 379 8.98 17.92 14.42
N ASN A 380 8.98 16.91 13.53
CA ASN A 380 8.51 15.54 13.84
C ASN A 380 9.61 14.54 14.28
N LEU A 381 10.79 15.03 14.67
CA LEU A 381 11.86 14.22 15.30
C LEU A 381 11.43 13.47 16.56
N ARG A 382 10.31 13.83 17.20
CA ARG A 382 9.94 13.18 18.46
C ARG A 382 9.48 11.73 18.26
N HIS A 383 8.77 11.42 17.17
CA HIS A 383 8.35 10.04 16.89
C HIS A 383 9.54 9.21 16.41
N HIS A 384 10.32 9.74 15.46
CA HIS A 384 11.57 9.16 14.97
C HIS A 384 12.60 8.91 16.10
N ARG A 385 12.84 9.90 16.98
CA ARG A 385 13.70 9.74 18.17
C ARG A 385 13.15 8.71 19.14
N LYS A 386 11.82 8.60 19.32
CA LYS A 386 11.23 7.57 20.18
C LYS A 386 11.45 6.17 19.59
N LEU A 387 11.27 5.98 18.29
CA LEU A 387 11.53 4.70 17.61
C LEU A 387 13.02 4.32 17.66
N LEU A 388 13.93 5.26 17.41
CA LEU A 388 15.37 5.06 17.56
C LEU A 388 15.78 4.81 19.02
N THR A 389 15.15 5.48 19.98
CA THR A 389 15.38 5.22 21.42
C THR A 389 14.89 3.83 21.80
N LEU A 390 13.75 3.40 21.26
CA LEU A 390 13.21 2.05 21.46
C LEU A 390 14.17 0.99 20.86
N ARG A 391 14.69 1.21 19.65
CA ARG A 391 15.71 0.35 19.02
C ARG A 391 16.96 0.24 19.88
N ASN A 392 17.53 1.37 20.28
CA ASN A 392 18.75 1.41 21.10
C ASN A 392 18.53 0.83 22.50
N PHE A 393 17.30 0.88 23.01
CA PHE A 393 16.92 0.20 24.24
C PHE A 393 16.84 -1.31 24.02
N LEU A 394 16.09 -1.78 23.02
CA LEU A 394 15.91 -3.21 22.71
C LEU A 394 17.23 -3.92 22.35
N MET A 395 18.12 -3.26 21.59
CA MET A 395 19.45 -3.78 21.21
C MET A 395 20.43 -3.89 22.40
N LYS A 396 20.13 -3.31 23.56
CA LYS A 396 20.96 -3.49 24.78
C LYS A 396 20.59 -4.76 25.56
N PHE A 397 19.50 -5.42 25.21
CA PHE A 397 18.99 -6.62 25.89
C PHE A 397 18.98 -7.88 25.00
N THR A 398 19.44 -7.76 23.75
CA THR A 398 19.81 -8.88 22.85
C THR A 398 21.31 -9.04 22.82
#